data_AF-A0A8C4XCK8-F1
#
_entry.id   AF-A0A8C4XCK8-F1
#
_cell.length_a   1.000
_cell.length_b   1.000
_cell.length_c   1.000
_cell.angle_alpha   90.00
_cell.angle_beta   90.00
_cell.angle_gamma   90.00
#
_symmetry.space_group_name_H-M   'P 1'
#
loop_
_entity.id
_entity.type
_entity.pdbx_description
1 polymer ?
#
loop_
_entity_poly.entity_id
_entity_poly.type
_entity_poly.pdbx_seq_one_letter_code
_entity_poly.pdbx_strand_id
1 'polypeptide(L)'
;MGAAHGKKKEYTLQHLPNENGKHAVNGSASMYSDLRRDQHKIDNLVAQPDYLESTDNLIKPKKLFNPVKASRSHQELHRELLMSHKRGLGIDSKPELQRVLEQRKREQMNQQKQKEEEARRLKSPLAQELHKRQLKLEEVEKEQQQANEEAVKELEFIKVKENLRRTSILPIEEKEV
;
A
#
# COMPACT_ATOMS: atom_id res chain seq x y z
N MET A 1 -7.27 -43.19 15.02
CA MET A 1 -6.16 -42.30 15.46
C MET A 1 -6.22 -41.08 14.55
N GLY A 2 -6.53 -39.84 14.92
CA GLY A 2 -6.48 -39.09 16.17
C GLY A 2 -6.26 -37.64 15.73
N ALA A 3 -7.31 -36.90 15.40
CA ALA A 3 -7.22 -35.50 14.97
C ALA A 3 -7.27 -34.59 16.20
N ALA A 4 -6.17 -33.89 16.49
CA ALA A 4 -6.08 -32.96 17.60
C ALA A 4 -6.63 -31.58 17.20
N HIS A 5 -7.80 -31.22 17.72
CA HIS A 5 -8.37 -29.89 17.61
C HIS A 5 -7.70 -28.93 18.61
N GLY A 6 -6.86 -28.02 18.12
CA GLY A 6 -6.33 -26.91 18.91
C GLY A 6 -7.37 -25.81 19.09
N LYS A 7 -7.83 -25.59 20.34
CA LYS A 7 -8.72 -24.48 20.70
C LYS A 7 -7.96 -23.15 20.54
N LYS A 8 -8.32 -22.35 19.54
CA LYS A 8 -7.92 -20.94 19.50
C LYS A 8 -8.77 -20.18 20.51
N LYS A 9 -8.11 -19.55 21.49
CA LYS A 9 -8.77 -18.59 22.39
C LYS A 9 -8.98 -17.30 21.61
N GLU A 10 -10.23 -16.94 21.37
CA GLU A 10 -10.60 -15.62 20.88
C GLU A 10 -10.56 -14.66 22.08
N TYR A 11 -9.70 -13.63 22.02
CA TYR A 11 -9.75 -12.52 22.96
C TYR A 11 -10.58 -11.40 22.34
N THR A 12 -11.81 -11.29 22.83
CA THR A 12 -12.71 -10.15 22.60
C THR A 12 -12.16 -8.92 23.34
N LEU A 13 -11.68 -7.92 22.60
CA LEU A 13 -11.39 -6.58 23.13
C LEU A 13 -12.56 -5.67 22.74
N GLN A 14 -13.55 -5.57 23.63
CA GLN A 14 -14.64 -4.61 23.52
C GLN A 14 -14.20 -3.25 24.08
N HIS A 15 -14.24 -2.26 23.18
CA HIS A 15 -14.61 -0.85 23.32
C HIS A 15 -13.93 0.13 24.30
N LEU A 16 -13.61 1.27 23.68
CA LEU A 16 -13.03 2.55 24.12
C LEU A 16 -13.77 3.25 25.28
N PRO A 17 -13.12 4.28 25.89
CA PRO A 17 -13.62 5.62 25.59
C PRO A 17 -12.53 6.63 25.17
N ASN A 18 -12.99 7.57 24.37
CA ASN A 18 -12.33 8.81 23.95
C ASN A 18 -12.11 9.73 25.16
N GLU A 19 -10.88 10.16 25.40
CA GLU A 19 -10.55 11.20 26.39
C GLU A 19 -9.68 12.26 25.70
N ASN A 20 -10.28 13.44 25.52
CA ASN A 20 -9.58 14.66 25.12
C ASN A 20 -8.65 15.10 26.28
N GLY A 21 -7.38 14.70 26.20
CA GLY A 21 -6.31 15.16 27.09
C GLY A 21 -5.26 15.94 26.32
N LYS A 22 -5.27 17.27 26.47
CA LYS A 22 -4.15 18.13 26.10
C LYS A 22 -2.92 17.76 26.94
N HIS A 23 -1.74 17.99 26.37
CA HIS A 23 -0.40 17.89 26.97
C HIS A 23 0.20 16.48 27.04
N ALA A 24 0.95 16.10 26.00
CA ALA A 24 2.04 15.15 26.15
C ALA A 24 3.30 15.72 25.48
N VAL A 25 4.30 15.91 26.32
CA VAL A 25 5.61 16.49 26.07
C VAL A 25 6.36 15.57 25.11
N ASN A 26 6.42 15.90 23.81
CA ASN A 26 7.28 15.21 22.85
C ASN A 26 8.73 15.70 23.02
N GLY A 27 9.29 15.48 24.20
CA GLY A 27 10.70 15.59 24.48
C GLY A 27 11.37 14.25 24.23
N SER A 28 11.67 13.92 22.97
CA SER A 28 12.92 13.20 22.70
C SER A 28 14.03 14.24 22.53
N ALA A 29 14.18 15.07 23.56
CA ALA A 29 15.43 15.77 23.76
C ALA A 29 16.46 14.67 23.95
N SER A 30 17.26 14.42 22.91
CA SER A 30 18.42 13.56 23.02
C SER A 30 19.20 14.07 24.23
N MET A 31 19.50 13.19 25.19
CA MET A 31 20.34 13.51 26.36
C MET A 31 21.55 14.37 25.96
N TYR A 32 22.11 14.11 24.78
CA TYR A 32 23.25 14.84 24.24
C TYR A 32 23.01 16.33 23.92
N SER A 33 21.76 16.72 23.68
CA SER A 33 21.35 18.12 23.45
C SER A 33 21.30 18.92 24.75
N ASP A 34 20.86 18.29 25.84
CA ASP A 34 20.76 18.93 27.15
C ASP A 34 22.13 19.09 27.79
N LEU A 35 23.02 18.08 27.68
CA LEU A 35 24.41 18.18 28.11
C LEU A 35 25.18 19.34 27.44
N ARG A 36 24.88 19.63 26.16
CA ARG A 36 25.49 20.76 25.43
C ARG A 36 24.99 22.11 25.95
N ARG A 37 23.72 22.21 26.29
CA ARG A 37 23.12 23.46 26.79
C ARG A 37 23.61 23.77 28.20
N ASP A 38 23.84 22.74 29.02
CA ASP A 38 24.39 22.87 30.36
C ASP A 38 25.88 23.25 30.37
N GLN A 39 26.68 22.72 29.43
CA GLN A 39 28.09 23.16 29.27
C GLN A 39 28.22 24.68 29.06
N HIS A 40 27.33 25.29 28.28
CA HIS A 40 27.35 26.74 28.03
C HIS A 40 26.81 27.59 29.19
N LYS A 41 26.10 26.99 30.15
CA LYS A 41 25.64 27.68 31.37
C LYS A 41 26.67 27.60 32.50
N ILE A 42 27.36 26.48 32.64
CA ILE A 42 28.35 26.27 33.71
C ILE A 42 29.56 27.20 33.56
N ASP A 43 30.00 27.48 32.33
CA ASP A 43 31.12 28.40 32.05
C ASP A 43 30.87 29.86 32.47
N ASN A 44 29.61 30.26 32.69
CA ASN A 44 29.24 31.63 33.08
C ASN A 44 28.94 31.81 34.58
N LEU A 45 29.00 30.75 35.40
CA LEU A 45 28.60 30.77 36.81
C LEU A 45 29.77 30.86 37.81
N VAL A 46 31.03 30.85 37.36
CA VAL A 46 32.19 31.02 38.24
C VAL A 46 32.37 32.52 38.52
N ALA A 47 31.77 32.98 39.61
CA ALA A 47 32.07 34.27 40.22
C ALA A 47 33.58 34.32 40.55
N GLN A 48 34.28 35.30 39.99
CA GLN A 48 35.66 35.60 40.34
C GLN A 48 35.73 36.14 41.77
N PRO A 49 36.65 35.67 42.63
CA PRO A 49 36.88 36.31 43.92
C PRO A 49 37.69 37.59 43.71
N ASP A 50 37.22 38.71 44.28
CA ASP A 50 37.91 39.99 44.31
C ASP A 50 39.07 39.96 45.31
N TYR A 51 40.18 39.30 44.98
CA TYR A 51 41.42 39.40 45.74
C TYR A 51 42.65 39.52 44.83
N LEU A 52 43.24 40.72 44.90
CA LEU A 52 44.66 41.04 44.68
C LEU A 52 45.18 40.96 43.25
N GLU A 53 45.16 42.14 42.64
CA GLU A 53 46.07 42.74 41.67
C GLU A 53 47.56 42.40 41.94
N SER A 54 47.98 41.17 41.61
CA SER A 54 49.41 40.82 41.48
C SER A 54 49.62 39.55 40.63
N THR A 55 48.89 39.42 39.53
CA THR A 55 49.12 38.36 38.52
C THR A 55 49.32 38.90 37.11
N ASP A 56 49.56 40.21 36.96
CA ASP A 56 49.62 40.87 35.65
C ASP A 56 50.88 40.55 34.85
N ASN A 57 51.85 39.84 35.44
CA ASN A 57 53.07 39.38 34.77
C ASN A 57 53.07 37.88 34.42
N LEU A 58 51.98 37.13 34.64
CA LEU A 58 51.89 35.73 34.23
C LEU A 58 51.27 35.60 32.82
N ILE A 59 52.01 34.98 31.90
CA ILE A 59 51.51 34.65 30.56
C ILE A 59 50.37 33.63 30.73
N LYS A 60 49.12 34.10 30.59
CA LYS A 60 47.95 33.23 30.61
C LYS A 60 47.98 32.33 29.36
N PRO A 61 47.82 31.00 29.49
CA PRO A 61 47.78 30.13 28.34
C PRO A 61 46.65 30.57 27.40
N LYS A 62 47.00 30.89 26.16
CA LYS A 62 46.05 31.30 25.13
C LYS A 62 45.14 30.13 24.81
N LYS A 63 43.83 30.30 25.01
CA LYS A 63 42.84 29.31 24.57
C LYS A 63 42.98 29.15 23.06
N LEU A 64 43.49 27.99 22.63
CA LEU A 64 43.63 27.67 21.21
C LEU A 64 42.24 27.50 20.61
N PHE A 65 42.02 28.12 19.44
CA PHE A 65 40.76 27.98 18.74
C PHE A 65 40.66 26.58 18.15
N ASN A 66 39.57 25.88 18.45
CA ASN A 66 39.31 24.56 17.89
C ASN A 66 39.01 24.69 16.39
N PRO A 67 39.84 24.16 15.48
CA PRO A 67 39.68 24.33 14.04
C PRO A 67 38.35 23.74 13.51
N VAL A 68 37.86 22.66 14.14
CA VAL A 68 36.56 22.03 13.83
C VAL A 68 35.39 22.93 14.20
N LYS A 69 35.55 23.73 15.27
CA LYS A 69 34.54 24.70 15.70
C LYS A 69 34.71 26.07 15.02
N ALA A 70 35.90 26.42 14.56
CA ALA A 70 36.11 27.65 13.79
C ALA A 70 35.53 27.53 12.37
N SER A 71 35.59 26.35 11.75
CA SER A 71 35.04 26.13 10.41
C SER A 71 33.52 25.98 10.44
N ARG A 72 32.81 27.03 10.01
CA ARG A 72 31.36 27.01 9.84
C ARG A 72 30.90 25.92 8.87
N SER A 73 31.60 25.76 7.74
CA SER A 73 31.29 24.74 6.74
C SER A 73 31.31 23.32 7.34
N HIS A 74 32.31 23.01 8.18
CA HIS A 74 32.38 21.71 8.84
C HIS A 74 31.23 21.47 9.81
N GLN A 75 30.85 22.49 10.58
CA GLN A 75 29.70 22.40 11.48
C GLN A 75 28.38 22.23 10.73
N GLU A 76 28.22 22.91 9.60
CA GLU A 76 27.04 22.82 8.75
C GLU A 76 26.92 21.43 8.14
N LEU A 77 28.03 20.87 7.64
CA LEU A 77 28.07 19.49 7.17
C LEU A 77 27.69 18.50 8.28
N HIS A 78 28.25 18.64 9.49
CA HIS A 78 27.91 17.78 10.61
C HIS A 78 26.42 17.85 10.97
N ARG A 79 25.85 19.06 10.97
CA ARG A 79 24.42 19.26 11.20
C ARG A 79 23.59 18.58 10.11
N GLU A 80 23.96 18.77 8.85
CA GLU A 80 23.25 18.20 7.71
C GLU A 80 23.28 16.66 7.74
N LEU A 81 24.44 16.06 7.96
CA LEU A 81 24.59 14.61 8.08
C LEU A 81 23.69 14.04 9.19
N LEU A 82 23.66 14.67 10.36
CA LEU A 82 22.77 14.27 11.45
C LEU A 82 21.29 14.43 11.07
N MET A 83 20.92 15.50 10.36
CA MET A 83 19.55 15.72 9.91
C MET A 83 19.13 14.73 8.82
N SER A 84 20.04 14.32 7.94
CA SER A 84 19.78 13.34 6.88
C SER A 84 19.59 11.93 7.44
N HIS A 85 20.42 11.53 8.41
CA HIS A 85 20.26 10.27 9.13
C HIS A 85 18.96 10.25 9.95
N LYS A 86 18.64 11.32 10.69
CA LYS A 86 17.37 11.44 11.44
C LYS A 86 16.14 11.43 10.55
N ARG A 87 16.22 11.99 9.34
CA ARG A 87 15.13 11.97 8.36
C ARG A 87 15.05 10.66 7.56
N GLY A 88 15.93 9.70 7.80
CA GLY A 88 15.95 8.43 7.07
C GLY A 88 16.22 8.58 5.57
N LEU A 89 16.87 9.68 5.19
CA LEU A 89 17.29 9.99 3.81
C LEU A 89 18.74 9.53 3.54
N GLY A 90 19.37 8.86 4.50
CA GLY A 90 20.72 8.30 4.37
C GLY A 90 20.76 6.99 3.59
N ILE A 91 21.92 6.72 2.98
CA ILE A 91 22.29 5.50 2.23
C ILE A 91 22.34 4.25 3.13
N ASP A 92 22.00 4.35 4.41
CA ASP A 92 21.74 3.21 5.26
C ASP A 92 20.45 2.55 4.77
N SER A 93 20.63 1.60 3.84
CA SER A 93 19.62 0.63 3.44
C SER A 93 19.00 0.13 4.72
N LYS A 94 17.73 0.50 4.96
CA LYS A 94 16.95 0.00 6.08
C LYS A 94 17.24 -1.49 6.22
N PRO A 95 17.42 -2.03 7.44
CA PRO A 95 17.66 -3.45 7.61
C PRO A 95 16.61 -4.21 6.80
N GLU A 96 17.02 -5.26 6.09
CA GLU A 96 16.22 -5.92 5.05
C GLU A 96 14.76 -6.15 5.49
N LEU A 97 14.55 -6.58 6.74
CA LEU A 97 13.24 -6.74 7.33
C LEU A 97 12.38 -5.46 7.31
N GLN A 98 12.93 -4.31 7.70
CA GLN A 98 12.19 -3.05 7.70
C GLN A 98 11.83 -2.62 6.27
N ARG A 99 12.75 -2.80 5.31
CA ARG A 99 12.48 -2.54 3.88
C ARG A 99 11.35 -3.43 3.37
N VAL A 100 11.38 -4.72 3.68
CA VAL A 100 10.34 -5.69 3.31
C VAL A 100 8.99 -5.34 3.96
N LEU A 101 8.96 -4.96 5.23
CA LEU A 101 7.72 -4.57 5.92
C LEU A 101 7.11 -3.29 5.33
N GLU A 102 7.93 -2.28 5.03
CA GLU A 102 7.48 -1.05 4.40
C GLU A 102 6.99 -1.30 2.97
N GLN A 103 7.71 -2.13 2.21
CA GLN A 103 7.31 -2.55 0.87
C GLN A 103 5.97 -3.28 0.93
N ARG A 104 5.81 -4.26 1.82
CA ARG A 104 4.55 -4.98 2.01
C ARG A 104 3.39 -4.05 2.35
N LYS A 105 3.64 -3.06 3.21
CA LYS A 105 2.62 -2.05 3.57
C LYS A 105 2.25 -1.18 2.36
N ARG A 106 3.22 -0.76 1.56
CA ARG A 106 2.98 -0.01 0.31
C ARG A 106 2.21 -0.85 -0.70
N GLU A 107 2.60 -2.10 -0.91
CA GLU A 107 1.94 -3.03 -1.82
C GLU A 107 0.49 -3.27 -1.39
N GLN A 108 0.21 -3.49 -0.10
CA GLN A 108 -1.16 -3.63 0.39
C GLN A 108 -2.00 -2.38 0.14
N MET A 109 -1.46 -1.19 0.41
CA MET A 109 -2.19 0.06 0.13
C MET A 109 -2.42 0.26 -1.37
N ASN A 110 -1.42 -0.05 -2.21
CA ASN A 110 -1.55 0.07 -3.65
C ASN A 110 -2.57 -0.92 -4.21
N GLN A 111 -2.56 -2.17 -3.76
CA GLN A 111 -3.56 -3.17 -4.13
C GLN A 111 -4.98 -2.71 -3.74
N GLN A 112 -5.14 -2.15 -2.54
CA GLN A 112 -6.44 -1.63 -2.11
C GLN A 112 -6.91 -0.46 -2.98
N LYS A 113 -6.01 0.48 -3.30
CA LYS A 113 -6.30 1.60 -4.19
C LYS A 113 -6.65 1.14 -5.61
N GLN A 114 -5.88 0.20 -6.16
CA GLN A 114 -6.13 -0.37 -7.48
C GLN A 114 -7.50 -1.05 -7.54
N LYS A 115 -7.87 -1.84 -6.53
CA LYS A 115 -9.20 -2.46 -6.46
C LYS A 115 -10.33 -1.43 -6.37
N GLU A 116 -10.14 -0.35 -5.59
CA GLU A 116 -11.12 0.74 -5.52
C GLU A 116 -11.24 1.47 -6.86
N GLU A 117 -10.12 1.77 -7.51
CA GLU A 117 -10.08 2.43 -8.82
C GLU A 117 -10.70 1.55 -9.90
N GLU A 118 -10.44 0.24 -9.90
CA GLU A 118 -11.06 -0.72 -10.80
C GLU A 118 -12.57 -0.82 -10.56
N ALA A 119 -13.01 -0.87 -9.30
CA ALA A 119 -14.43 -0.84 -8.96
C ALA A 119 -15.11 0.47 -9.40
N ARG A 120 -14.42 1.61 -9.26
CA ARG A 120 -14.90 2.91 -9.78
C ARG A 120 -14.94 2.91 -11.31
N ARG A 121 -13.93 2.33 -11.97
CA ARG A 121 -13.86 2.21 -13.43
C ARG A 121 -14.99 1.36 -13.98
N LEU A 122 -15.31 0.23 -13.33
CA LEU A 122 -16.46 -0.60 -13.70
C LEU A 122 -17.80 0.11 -13.47
N LYS A 123 -17.88 0.98 -12.45
CA LYS A 123 -19.03 1.86 -12.20
C LYS A 123 -19.07 3.10 -13.11
N SER A 124 -18.07 3.30 -13.98
CA SER A 124 -18.06 4.43 -14.90
C SER A 124 -19.27 4.36 -15.82
N PRO A 125 -19.95 5.49 -16.12
CA PRO A 125 -21.07 5.52 -17.06
C PRO A 125 -20.74 4.86 -18.40
N LEU A 126 -19.51 5.06 -18.90
CA LEU A 126 -19.03 4.44 -20.14
C LEU A 126 -18.94 2.91 -20.02
N ALA A 127 -18.43 2.40 -18.90
CA ALA A 127 -18.30 0.95 -18.68
C ALA A 127 -19.67 0.28 -18.59
N GLN A 128 -20.63 0.94 -17.94
CA GLN A 128 -22.02 0.48 -17.88
C GLN A 128 -22.67 0.45 -19.27
N GLU A 129 -22.42 1.46 -20.10
CA GLU A 129 -22.97 1.52 -21.45
C GLU A 129 -22.37 0.43 -22.36
N LEU A 130 -21.06 0.19 -22.27
CA LEU A 130 -20.40 -0.92 -22.96
C LEU A 130 -20.99 -2.27 -22.54
N HIS A 131 -21.24 -2.47 -21.24
CA HIS A 131 -21.85 -3.70 -20.73
C HIS A 131 -23.28 -3.89 -21.26
N LYS A 132 -24.10 -2.84 -21.26
CA LYS A 132 -25.45 -2.89 -21.86
C LYS A 132 -25.41 -3.23 -23.35
N ARG A 133 -24.48 -2.62 -24.09
CA ARG A 133 -24.31 -2.90 -25.53
C ARG A 133 -23.89 -4.34 -25.77
N GLN A 134 -23.01 -4.89 -24.93
CA GLN A 134 -22.61 -6.29 -24.99
C GLN A 134 -23.82 -7.21 -24.77
N LEU A 135 -24.61 -7.00 -23.71
CA LEU A 135 -25.81 -7.81 -23.43
C LEU A 135 -26.80 -7.80 -24.61
N LYS A 136 -27.01 -6.64 -25.24
CA LYS A 136 -27.88 -6.51 -26.41
C LYS A 136 -27.33 -7.28 -27.62
N LEU A 137 -26.02 -7.29 -27.83
CA LEU A 137 -25.40 -8.06 -28.91
C LEU A 137 -25.52 -9.57 -28.66
N GLU A 138 -25.31 -10.02 -27.42
CA GLU A 138 -25.48 -11.43 -27.03
C GLU A 138 -26.92 -11.91 -27.22
N GLU A 139 -27.91 -11.08 -26.93
CA GLU A 139 -29.33 -11.39 -27.17
C GLU A 139 -29.63 -11.56 -28.66
N VAL A 140 -29.18 -10.62 -29.50
CA VAL A 140 -29.36 -10.69 -30.96
C VAL A 140 -28.63 -11.90 -31.55
N GLU A 141 -27.42 -12.20 -31.08
CA GLU A 141 -26.68 -13.38 -31.53
C GLU A 141 -27.43 -14.68 -31.19
N LYS A 142 -27.99 -14.75 -29.98
CA LYS A 142 -28.79 -15.91 -29.55
C LYS A 142 -30.09 -16.05 -30.35
N GLU A 143 -30.79 -14.96 -30.62
CA GLU A 143 -31.98 -14.97 -31.48
C GLU A 143 -31.64 -15.43 -32.89
N GLN A 144 -30.52 -14.95 -33.45
CA GLN A 144 -30.06 -15.37 -34.77
C GLN A 144 -29.70 -16.87 -34.80
N GLN A 145 -29.04 -17.38 -33.75
CA GLN A 145 -28.74 -18.80 -33.61
C GLN A 145 -30.02 -19.63 -33.53
N GLN A 146 -31.00 -19.20 -32.73
CA GLN A 146 -32.30 -19.87 -32.62
C GLN A 146 -33.07 -19.87 -33.94
N ALA A 147 -33.13 -18.74 -34.64
CA ALA A 147 -33.77 -18.64 -35.95
C ALA A 147 -33.09 -19.55 -36.99
N ASN A 148 -31.75 -19.63 -36.96
CA ASN A 148 -31.01 -20.55 -37.82
C ASN A 148 -31.32 -22.03 -37.47
N GLU A 149 -31.36 -22.40 -36.19
CA GLU A 149 -31.75 -23.74 -35.77
C GLU A 149 -33.17 -24.10 -36.17
N GLU A 150 -34.12 -23.16 -36.02
CA GLU A 150 -35.51 -23.34 -36.43
C GLU A 150 -35.63 -23.51 -37.95
N ALA A 151 -34.92 -22.69 -38.74
CA ALA A 151 -34.87 -22.83 -40.19
C ALA A 151 -34.30 -24.19 -40.60
N VAL A 152 -33.24 -24.68 -39.94
CA VAL A 152 -32.69 -26.02 -40.18
C VAL A 152 -33.73 -27.10 -39.85
N LYS A 153 -34.41 -27.00 -38.70
CA LYS A 153 -35.48 -27.93 -38.30
C LYS A 153 -36.65 -27.94 -39.30
N GLU A 154 -37.03 -26.78 -39.84
CA GLU A 154 -38.10 -26.68 -40.84
C GLU A 154 -37.69 -27.34 -42.17
N LEU A 155 -36.44 -27.11 -42.63
CA LEU A 155 -35.88 -27.78 -43.81
C LEU A 155 -35.81 -29.31 -43.60
N GLU A 156 -35.44 -29.77 -42.42
CA GLU A 156 -35.45 -31.19 -42.05
C GLU A 156 -36.86 -31.78 -42.09
N PHE A 157 -37.87 -31.06 -41.56
CA PHE A 157 -39.26 -31.50 -41.60
C PHE A 157 -39.76 -31.68 -43.04
N ILE A 158 -39.47 -30.73 -43.93
CA ILE A 158 -39.81 -30.82 -45.36
C ILE A 158 -39.18 -32.06 -45.98
N LYS A 159 -37.88 -32.29 -45.71
CA LYS A 159 -37.14 -33.46 -46.22
C LYS A 159 -37.74 -34.78 -45.74
N VAL A 160 -38.07 -34.89 -44.45
CA VAL A 160 -38.71 -36.08 -43.88
C VAL A 160 -40.08 -36.31 -44.53
N LYS A 161 -40.90 -35.27 -44.62
CA LYS A 161 -42.24 -35.34 -45.23
C LYS A 161 -42.19 -35.78 -46.70
N GLU A 162 -41.26 -35.26 -47.48
CA GLU A 162 -41.07 -35.66 -48.88
C GLU A 162 -40.68 -37.14 -48.99
N ASN A 163 -39.72 -37.60 -48.17
CA ASN A 163 -39.30 -39.00 -48.15
C ASN A 163 -40.45 -39.94 -47.85
N LEU A 164 -41.30 -39.60 -46.87
CA LEU A 164 -42.49 -40.39 -46.53
C LEU A 164 -43.47 -40.49 -47.71
N ARG A 165 -43.69 -39.38 -48.44
CA ARG A 165 -44.56 -39.38 -49.63
C ARG A 165 -44.02 -40.29 -50.75
N ARG A 166 -42.70 -40.34 -50.95
CA ARG A 166 -42.09 -41.21 -51.97
C ARG A 166 -42.26 -42.69 -51.62
N THR A 167 -42.09 -43.05 -50.34
CA THR A 167 -42.24 -44.44 -49.89
C THR A 167 -43.69 -44.90 -49.80
N SER A 168 -44.64 -43.99 -49.58
CA SER A 168 -46.07 -44.36 -49.48
C SER A 168 -46.72 -44.69 -50.83
N ILE A 169 -46.09 -44.32 -51.95
CA ILE A 169 -46.64 -44.53 -53.31
C ILE A 169 -46.10 -45.81 -53.95
N LEU A 170 -45.19 -46.55 -53.29
CA LEU A 170 -44.90 -47.91 -53.73
C LEU A 170 -46.17 -48.76 -53.48
N PRO A 171 -46.81 -49.30 -54.53
CA PRO A 171 -47.90 -50.23 -54.33
C PRO A 171 -47.32 -51.37 -53.50
N ILE A 172 -48.03 -51.72 -52.44
CA ILE A 172 -47.86 -53.00 -51.76
C ILE A 172 -48.24 -54.03 -52.82
N GLU A 173 -47.27 -54.45 -53.66
CA GLU A 173 -47.47 -55.65 -54.44
C GLU A 173 -47.59 -56.78 -53.44
N GLU A 174 -48.81 -57.33 -53.43
CA GLU A 174 -49.23 -58.54 -52.77
C GLU A 174 -48.13 -59.60 -52.91
N LYS A 175 -47.44 -59.90 -51.80
CA LYS A 175 -46.81 -61.21 -51.66
C LYS A 175 -47.89 -62.19 -51.23
N GLU A 176 -48.66 -62.66 -52.20
CA GLU A 176 -49.16 -64.03 -52.15
C GLU A 176 -48.05 -64.99 -52.63
N VAL A 177 -48.04 -66.16 -51.99
CA VAL A 177 -47.24 -67.39 -52.23
C VAL A 177 -45.88 -67.48 -51.53
#